data_AF-A0A0B1T3W3-F1
#
_entry.id   AF-A0A0B1T3W3-F1
#
_cell.length_a   1.000
_cell.length_b   1.000
_cell.length_c   1.000
_cell.angle_alpha   90.00
_cell.angle_beta   90.00
_cell.angle_gamma   90.00
#
_symmetry.space_group_name_H-M   'P 1'
#
loop_
_entity.id
_entity.type
_entity.pdbx_description
1 polymer ?
#
loop_
_entity_poly.entity_id
_entity_poly.type
_entity_poly.pdbx_seq_one_letter_code
_entity_poly.pdbx_strand_id
1 'polypeptide(L)'
;MGGRRALDLHLRDKVDFSKIRFFYMEGVRHTPTVQYLSCEMRAALLKAVSHFEEKFDIEAICLDLPLLTKAIEMSFASMQAEGSPKISEIFMSLKGDRGNLNWLKELPKVLSGKSVHTPGALLFAFIESTDRTCEEEKAEHLHLRDRLSRQISELLGSDGILLFPSWPITAPYHHQGIFAPFDFAYTCVFNALTLPALQCPIGLDSKGLPLGVQLVASYNCEWLLIAAAQQLSNAFGGWTPVWK
;
A
#
# COMPACT_ATOMS: atom_id res chain seq x y z
N MET A 1 12.44 -14.83 -15.18
CA MET A 1 11.81 -14.88 -13.84
C MET A 1 10.35 -15.31 -13.97
N GLY A 2 10.07 -16.61 -13.96
CA GLY A 2 8.71 -17.15 -14.15
C GLY A 2 8.70 -18.67 -14.33
N GLY A 3 9.77 -19.21 -14.93
CA GLY A 3 9.97 -20.66 -15.05
C GLY A 3 8.76 -21.37 -15.67
N ARG A 4 8.52 -22.62 -15.26
CA ARG A 4 7.37 -23.41 -15.73
C ARG A 4 6.01 -22.93 -15.20
N ARG A 5 5.99 -22.12 -14.12
CA ARG A 5 4.77 -21.58 -13.48
C ARG A 5 4.26 -20.28 -14.13
N ALA A 6 4.95 -19.76 -15.15
CA ALA A 6 4.49 -18.57 -15.87
C ALA A 6 3.17 -18.80 -16.63
N LEU A 7 2.84 -20.06 -16.97
CA LEU A 7 1.58 -20.42 -17.61
C LEU A 7 0.39 -20.27 -16.66
N ASP A 8 0.59 -20.50 -15.36
CA ASP A 8 -0.44 -20.37 -14.32
C ASP A 8 -0.86 -18.91 -14.10
N LEU A 9 -0.12 -17.95 -14.67
CA LEU A 9 -0.39 -16.53 -14.55
C LEU A 9 -1.35 -15.98 -15.60
N HIS A 10 -1.81 -16.75 -16.59
CA HIS A 10 -2.86 -16.34 -17.54
C HIS A 10 -2.68 -14.95 -18.23
N LEU A 11 -1.44 -14.47 -18.37
CA LEU A 11 -1.14 -13.08 -18.78
C LEU A 11 -1.61 -12.68 -20.19
N ARG A 12 -1.97 -13.66 -21.03
CA ARG A 12 -2.43 -13.42 -22.41
C ARG A 12 -3.94 -13.56 -22.55
N ASP A 13 -4.61 -13.98 -21.49
CA ASP A 13 -6.04 -14.25 -21.54
C ASP A 13 -6.79 -12.93 -21.61
N LYS A 14 -7.80 -12.87 -22.48
CA LYS A 14 -8.65 -11.70 -22.60
C LYS A 14 -9.60 -11.67 -21.41
N VAL A 15 -9.61 -10.55 -20.71
CA VAL A 15 -10.50 -10.33 -19.58
C VAL A 15 -11.80 -9.70 -20.07
N ASP A 16 -12.91 -10.35 -19.76
CA ASP A 16 -14.26 -9.83 -19.96
C ASP A 16 -14.68 -9.07 -18.69
N PHE A 17 -14.44 -7.76 -18.66
CA PHE A 17 -14.70 -6.93 -17.48
C PHE A 17 -16.18 -6.82 -17.10
N SER A 18 -17.11 -7.17 -18.00
CA SER A 18 -18.54 -7.24 -17.66
C SER A 18 -18.88 -8.33 -16.63
N LYS A 19 -17.96 -9.29 -16.43
CA LYS A 19 -18.09 -10.38 -15.47
C LYS A 19 -17.22 -10.19 -14.23
N ILE A 20 -16.45 -9.11 -14.16
CA ILE A 20 -15.54 -8.82 -13.06
C ILE A 20 -16.28 -7.99 -12.03
N ARG A 21 -16.18 -8.40 -10.75
CA ARG A 21 -16.73 -7.68 -9.62
C ARG A 21 -15.75 -6.62 -9.16
N PHE A 22 -16.19 -5.37 -9.14
CA PHE A 22 -15.38 -4.26 -8.68
C PHE A 22 -15.79 -3.86 -7.28
N PHE A 23 -14.78 -3.68 -6.44
CA PHE A 23 -14.90 -3.19 -5.08
C PHE A 23 -14.06 -1.95 -4.94
N TYR A 24 -14.44 -1.03 -4.06
CA TYR A 24 -13.57 0.10 -3.71
C TYR A 24 -13.68 0.47 -2.24
N MET A 25 -12.63 1.06 -1.69
CA MET A 25 -12.62 1.56 -0.32
C MET A 25 -11.86 2.88 -0.25
N GLU A 26 -12.39 3.89 0.41
CA GLU A 26 -11.84 5.25 0.42
C GLU A 26 -10.65 5.45 1.39
N GLY A 27 -9.89 4.39 1.67
CA GLY A 27 -8.74 4.41 2.57
C GLY A 27 -8.99 3.82 3.95
N VAL A 28 -8.05 4.01 4.86
CA VAL A 28 -8.12 3.51 6.25
C VAL A 28 -8.92 4.49 7.09
N ARG A 29 -10.16 4.14 7.44
CA ARG A 29 -11.02 4.97 8.29
C ARG A 29 -10.87 4.58 9.75
N HIS A 30 -11.27 5.48 10.66
CA HIS A 30 -11.30 5.25 12.11
C HIS A 30 -9.93 4.97 12.78
N THR A 31 -8.83 5.37 12.13
CA THR A 31 -7.47 5.30 12.70
C THR A 31 -6.89 6.71 12.80
N PRO A 32 -6.94 7.37 13.97
CA PRO A 32 -6.56 8.80 14.12
C PRO A 32 -5.10 9.12 13.77
N THR A 33 -4.24 8.12 13.75
CA THR A 33 -2.81 8.24 13.40
C THR A 33 -2.55 8.23 11.89
N VAL A 34 -3.56 7.94 11.07
CA VAL A 34 -3.50 7.89 9.62
C VAL A 34 -4.31 9.05 9.04
N GLN A 35 -3.75 9.77 8.07
CA GLN A 35 -4.46 10.88 7.46
C GLN A 35 -5.67 10.40 6.64
N TYR A 36 -6.73 11.20 6.65
CA TYR A 36 -7.87 10.99 5.74
C TYR A 36 -7.50 11.31 4.30
N LEU A 37 -8.22 10.67 3.38
CA LEU A 37 -8.09 10.90 1.96
C LEU A 37 -8.46 12.34 1.59
N SER A 38 -7.55 13.05 0.93
CA SER A 38 -7.82 14.37 0.35
C SER A 38 -8.89 14.31 -0.73
N CYS A 39 -9.56 15.44 -1.00
CA CYS A 39 -10.58 15.53 -2.04
C CYS A 39 -10.05 15.09 -3.42
N GLU A 40 -8.79 15.43 -3.75
CA GLU A 40 -8.19 15.08 -5.04
C GLU A 40 -7.91 13.58 -5.16
N MET A 41 -7.36 12.96 -4.11
CA MET A 41 -7.14 11.50 -4.09
C MET A 41 -8.45 10.72 -4.09
N ARG A 42 -9.49 11.23 -3.40
CA ARG A 42 -10.84 10.66 -3.44
C ARG A 42 -11.45 10.78 -4.83
N ALA A 43 -11.35 11.95 -5.45
CA ALA A 43 -11.83 12.15 -6.82
C ALA A 43 -11.11 11.24 -7.81
N ALA A 44 -9.80 11.02 -7.65
CA ALA A 44 -9.04 10.08 -8.47
C ALA A 44 -9.54 8.64 -8.33
N LEU A 45 -9.79 8.18 -7.09
CA LEU A 45 -10.37 6.86 -6.83
C LEU A 45 -11.73 6.71 -7.50
N LEU A 46 -12.66 7.64 -7.25
CA LEU A 46 -14.01 7.57 -7.79
C LEU A 46 -14.02 7.67 -9.32
N LYS A 47 -13.12 8.48 -9.90
CA LYS A 47 -12.97 8.54 -11.36
C LYS A 47 -12.51 7.21 -11.96
N ALA A 48 -11.62 6.48 -11.28
CA ALA A 48 -11.21 5.14 -11.72
C ALA A 48 -12.37 4.13 -11.59
N VAL A 49 -13.16 4.22 -10.51
CA VAL A 49 -14.36 3.40 -10.31
C VAL A 49 -15.40 3.65 -11.41
N SER A 50 -15.80 4.90 -11.60
CA SER A 50 -16.82 5.29 -12.59
C SER A 50 -16.41 4.91 -14.02
N HIS A 51 -15.11 4.89 -14.33
CA HIS A 51 -14.66 4.39 -15.64
C HIS A 51 -15.07 2.95 -15.90
N PHE A 52 -14.92 2.06 -14.92
CA PHE A 52 -15.32 0.66 -15.09
C PHE A 52 -16.84 0.52 -15.10
N GLU A 53 -17.56 1.25 -14.24
CA GLU A 53 -19.03 1.25 -14.19
C GLU A 53 -19.63 1.68 -15.54
N GLU A 54 -19.24 2.84 -16.05
CA GLU A 54 -19.78 3.39 -17.30
C GLU A 54 -19.40 2.56 -18.53
N LYS A 55 -18.18 2.04 -18.58
CA LYS A 55 -17.67 1.33 -19.76
C LYS A 55 -18.21 -0.09 -19.89
N PHE A 56 -18.45 -0.76 -18.76
CA PHE A 56 -18.85 -2.17 -18.74
C PHE A 56 -20.26 -2.40 -18.21
N ASP A 57 -21.00 -1.34 -17.88
CA ASP A 57 -22.38 -1.38 -17.35
C ASP A 57 -22.47 -2.27 -16.10
N ILE A 58 -21.60 -1.98 -15.13
CA ILE A 58 -21.52 -2.67 -13.84
C ILE A 58 -21.66 -1.68 -12.69
N GLU A 59 -21.89 -2.20 -11.48
CA GLU A 59 -21.91 -1.41 -10.25
C GLU A 59 -20.77 -1.85 -9.33
N ALA A 60 -19.93 -0.91 -8.90
CA ALA A 60 -18.86 -1.19 -7.97
C ALA A 60 -19.34 -1.08 -6.52
N ILE A 61 -18.91 -2.02 -5.67
CA ILE A 61 -19.36 -2.09 -4.29
C ILE A 61 -18.38 -1.34 -3.38
N CYS A 62 -18.86 -0.32 -2.66
CA CYS A 62 -18.09 0.33 -1.61
C CYS A 62 -17.95 -0.62 -0.41
N LEU A 63 -16.71 -0.93 -0.03
CA LEU A 63 -16.40 -1.75 1.13
C LEU A 63 -16.08 -0.90 2.35
N ASP A 64 -16.48 -1.43 3.50
CA ASP A 64 -15.96 -1.05 4.80
C ASP A 64 -15.40 -2.31 5.47
N LEU A 65 -14.11 -2.28 5.79
CA LEU A 65 -13.40 -3.41 6.40
C LEU A 65 -12.92 -2.97 7.78
N PRO A 66 -13.69 -3.22 8.86
CA PRO A 66 -13.35 -2.76 10.20
C PRO A 66 -11.98 -3.25 10.69
N LEU A 67 -11.56 -4.45 10.26
CA LEU A 67 -10.24 -4.99 10.61
C LEU A 67 -9.08 -4.15 10.04
N LEU A 68 -9.30 -3.39 8.96
CA LEU A 68 -8.28 -2.51 8.37
C LEU A 68 -7.82 -1.41 9.33
N THR A 69 -8.62 -1.08 10.35
CA THR A 69 -8.22 -0.16 11.44
C THR A 69 -6.94 -0.61 12.16
N LYS A 70 -6.68 -1.93 12.15
CA LYS A 70 -5.52 -2.59 12.75
C LYS A 70 -4.38 -2.86 11.76
N ALA A 71 -4.41 -2.24 10.58
CA ALA A 71 -3.43 -2.49 9.52
C ALA A 71 -1.98 -2.23 9.95
N ILE A 72 -1.76 -1.20 10.79
CA ILE A 72 -0.43 -0.85 11.30
C ILE A 72 0.07 -1.94 12.23
N GLU A 73 -0.72 -2.32 13.22
CA GLU A 73 -0.38 -3.34 14.21
C GLU A 73 -0.14 -4.70 13.54
N MET A 74 -0.99 -5.09 12.59
CA MET A 74 -0.80 -6.29 11.76
C MET A 74 0.53 -6.25 10.99
N SER A 75 0.88 -5.09 10.43
CA SER A 75 2.12 -4.91 9.65
C SER A 75 3.36 -4.99 10.55
N PHE A 76 3.36 -4.31 11.69
CA PHE A 76 4.46 -4.37 12.65
C PHE A 76 4.64 -5.78 13.23
N ALA A 77 3.55 -6.47 13.59
CA ALA A 77 3.62 -7.85 14.05
C ALA A 77 4.21 -8.77 12.97
N SER A 78 3.83 -8.56 11.69
CA SER A 78 4.37 -9.32 10.56
C SER A 78 5.85 -9.09 10.32
N MET A 79 6.36 -7.88 10.58
CA MET A 79 7.78 -7.54 10.44
C MET A 79 8.65 -8.14 11.55
N GLN A 80 8.05 -8.44 12.70
CA GLN A 80 8.73 -9.04 13.86
C GLN A 80 8.59 -10.57 13.91
N ALA A 81 8.31 -11.21 12.77
CA ALA A 81 8.22 -12.66 12.68
C ALA A 81 9.51 -13.33 13.18
N GLU A 82 9.36 -14.47 13.86
CA GLU A 82 10.48 -15.20 14.48
C GLU A 82 11.61 -15.47 13.46
N GLY A 83 12.85 -15.14 13.84
CA GLY A 83 14.03 -15.26 12.99
C GLY A 83 14.27 -14.09 12.02
N SER A 84 13.37 -13.10 11.96
CA SER A 84 13.61 -11.87 11.20
C SER A 84 14.56 -10.93 11.95
N PRO A 85 15.57 -10.35 11.29
CA PRO A 85 16.43 -9.36 11.91
C PRO A 85 15.62 -8.11 12.24
N LYS A 86 16.07 -7.35 13.25
CA LYS A 86 15.42 -6.08 13.56
C LYS A 86 15.62 -5.09 12.43
N ILE A 87 14.66 -4.20 12.25
CA ILE A 87 14.74 -3.15 11.24
C ILE A 87 15.93 -2.23 11.51
N SER A 88 16.19 -1.91 12.77
CA SER A 88 17.41 -1.19 13.17
C SER A 88 18.70 -1.91 12.76
N GLU A 89 18.73 -3.24 12.70
CA GLU A 89 19.91 -4.01 12.31
C GLU A 89 20.16 -3.97 10.80
N ILE A 90 19.09 -3.92 10.00
CA ILE A 90 19.18 -3.93 8.53
C ILE A 90 19.20 -2.54 7.90
N PHE A 91 18.78 -1.48 8.61
CA PHE A 91 18.80 -0.14 8.04
C PHE A 91 20.22 0.30 7.70
N MET A 92 20.47 0.43 6.40
CA MET A 92 21.76 0.84 5.89
C MET A 92 21.94 2.36 5.97
N SER A 93 23.20 2.78 6.08
CA SER A 93 23.59 4.18 5.90
C SER A 93 23.22 4.67 4.49
N LEU A 94 23.20 5.99 4.30
CA LEU A 94 23.04 6.64 3.00
C LEU A 94 24.10 6.23 1.96
N LYS A 95 25.22 5.64 2.39
CA LYS A 95 26.28 5.13 1.51
C LYS A 95 26.14 3.63 1.22
N GLY A 96 25.19 2.94 1.83
CA GLY A 96 25.02 1.50 1.70
C GLY A 96 26.18 0.68 2.29
N ASP A 97 26.95 1.25 3.22
CA ASP A 97 28.17 0.62 3.74
C ASP A 97 28.01 0.01 5.14
N ARG A 98 26.99 0.42 5.89
CA ARG A 98 26.80 0.04 7.29
C ARG A 98 25.33 -0.16 7.63
N GLY A 99 24.99 -1.35 8.15
CA GLY A 99 23.77 -1.58 8.92
C GLY A 99 23.98 -1.34 10.42
N ASN A 100 22.95 -1.60 11.23
CA ASN A 100 22.93 -1.42 12.70
C ASN A 100 22.86 0.05 13.16
N LEU A 101 21.64 0.59 13.09
CA LEU A 101 21.25 1.93 13.50
C LEU A 101 20.91 1.96 14.99
N ASN A 102 21.71 2.67 15.78
CA ASN A 102 21.38 3.01 17.17
C ASN A 102 20.79 4.43 17.24
N TRP A 103 19.47 4.52 17.43
CA TRP A 103 18.76 5.80 17.31
C TRP A 103 19.22 6.84 18.33
N LEU A 104 19.57 6.42 19.57
CA LEU A 104 20.09 7.31 20.62
C LEU A 104 21.43 7.96 20.21
N LYS A 105 22.31 7.18 19.58
CA LYS A 105 23.62 7.67 19.10
C LYS A 105 23.50 8.53 17.84
N GLU A 106 22.50 8.28 17.00
CA GLU A 106 22.29 9.00 15.74
C GLU A 106 21.48 10.29 15.92
N LEU A 107 20.64 10.39 16.96
CA LEU A 107 19.81 11.57 17.24
C LEU A 107 20.61 12.89 17.26
N PRO A 108 21.71 13.05 18.04
CA PRO A 108 22.49 14.29 18.02
C PRO A 108 23.18 14.54 16.67
N LYS A 109 23.46 13.48 15.90
CA LYS A 109 24.06 13.61 14.56
C LYS A 109 23.04 14.12 13.54
N VAL A 110 21.77 13.72 13.66
CA VAL A 110 20.69 14.25 12.80
C VAL A 110 20.48 15.73 13.09
N LEU A 111 20.41 16.12 14.36
CA LEU A 111 20.24 17.52 14.76
C LEU A 111 21.42 18.42 14.33
N SER A 112 22.62 17.85 14.19
CA SER A 112 23.81 18.57 13.71
C SER A 112 24.07 18.40 12.20
N GLY A 113 23.19 17.73 11.46
CA GLY A 113 23.33 17.50 10.01
C GLY A 113 24.45 16.53 9.61
N LYS A 114 25.01 15.78 10.55
CA LYS A 114 26.14 14.85 10.36
C LYS A 114 25.73 13.38 10.33
N SER A 115 24.45 13.08 10.51
CA SER A 115 23.98 11.69 10.48
C SER A 115 24.10 11.12 9.07
N VAL A 116 24.47 9.85 9.04
CA VAL A 116 24.51 9.05 7.81
C VAL A 116 23.21 8.28 7.59
N HIS A 117 22.18 8.50 8.42
CA HIS A 117 20.87 7.89 8.33
C HIS A 117 19.79 8.95 8.14
N THR A 118 18.67 8.58 7.53
CA THR A 118 17.54 9.49 7.36
C THR A 118 16.79 9.68 8.68
N PRO A 119 16.17 10.85 8.92
CA PRO A 119 15.31 11.05 10.09
C PRO A 119 14.20 10.00 10.20
N GLY A 120 13.66 9.53 9.07
CA GLY A 120 12.68 8.45 9.03
C GLY A 120 13.21 7.12 9.54
N ALA A 121 14.45 6.74 9.20
CA ALA A 121 15.08 5.53 9.72
C ALA A 121 15.28 5.60 11.24
N LEU A 122 15.66 6.77 11.77
CA LEU A 122 15.74 6.99 13.22
C LEU A 122 14.37 6.89 13.90
N LEU A 123 13.33 7.50 13.32
CA LEU A 123 11.97 7.44 13.85
C LEU A 123 11.47 5.99 13.91
N PHE A 124 11.73 5.21 12.86
CA PHE A 124 11.33 3.80 12.83
C PHE A 124 12.11 2.96 13.86
N ALA A 125 13.43 3.15 13.96
CA ALA A 125 14.25 2.47 14.97
C ALA A 125 13.86 2.88 16.41
N PHE A 126 13.43 4.12 16.61
CA PHE A 126 12.84 4.57 17.86
C PHE A 126 11.55 3.81 18.18
N ILE A 127 10.59 3.77 17.24
CA ILE A 127 9.32 3.04 17.39
C ILE A 127 9.58 1.57 17.74
N GLU A 128 10.44 0.90 16.98
CA GLU A 128 10.85 -0.50 17.22
C GLU A 128 11.47 -0.68 18.62
N SER A 129 12.33 0.23 19.07
CA SER A 129 12.97 0.13 20.40
C SER A 129 12.00 0.37 21.57
N THR A 130 10.93 1.13 21.31
CA THR A 130 9.87 1.41 22.29
C THR A 130 8.73 0.42 22.24
N ASP A 131 8.74 -0.51 21.28
CA ASP A 131 7.70 -1.51 21.16
C ASP A 131 7.74 -2.44 22.38
N ARG A 132 6.62 -2.45 23.12
CA ARG A 132 6.40 -3.27 24.32
C ARG A 132 5.31 -4.32 24.10
N THR A 133 4.86 -4.49 22.86
CA THR A 133 3.82 -5.46 22.50
C THR A 133 4.27 -6.85 22.93
N CYS A 134 3.47 -7.53 23.75
CA CYS A 134 3.81 -8.87 24.22
C CYS A 134 3.59 -9.91 23.11
N GLU A 135 4.15 -11.11 23.27
CA GLU A 135 4.01 -12.17 22.26
C GLU A 135 2.56 -12.61 22.04
N GLU A 136 1.71 -12.51 23.08
CA GLU A 136 0.28 -12.80 22.99
C GLU A 136 -0.46 -11.77 22.10
N GLU A 137 -0.20 -10.47 22.29
CA GLU A 137 -0.75 -9.39 21.47
C GLU A 137 -0.26 -9.49 20.02
N LYS A 138 1.03 -9.81 19.81
CA LYS A 138 1.55 -10.06 18.46
C LYS A 138 0.83 -11.22 17.80
N ALA A 139 0.65 -12.34 18.51
CA ALA A 139 -0.07 -13.50 18.00
C ALA A 139 -1.53 -13.16 17.65
N GLU A 140 -2.20 -12.33 18.46
CA GLU A 140 -3.54 -11.83 18.16
C GLU A 140 -3.55 -11.02 16.86
N HIS A 141 -2.62 -10.08 16.68
CA HIS A 141 -2.52 -9.28 15.46
C HIS A 141 -2.23 -10.13 14.21
N LEU A 142 -1.38 -11.16 14.33
CA LEU A 142 -1.13 -12.11 13.24
C LEU A 142 -2.39 -12.92 12.90
N HIS A 143 -3.18 -13.32 13.90
CA HIS A 143 -4.45 -14.00 13.68
C HIS A 143 -5.50 -13.10 13.00
N LEU A 144 -5.58 -11.82 13.40
CA LEU A 144 -6.43 -10.82 12.73
C LEU A 144 -6.00 -10.58 11.29
N ARG A 145 -4.69 -10.54 11.03
CA ARG A 145 -4.10 -10.46 9.69
C ARG A 145 -4.52 -11.64 8.82
N ASP A 146 -4.42 -12.86 9.33
CA ASP A 146 -4.79 -14.07 8.60
C ASP A 146 -6.30 -14.10 8.30
N ARG A 147 -7.12 -13.67 9.27
CA ARG A 147 -8.57 -13.52 9.09
C ARG A 147 -8.90 -12.51 7.99
N LEU A 148 -8.26 -11.35 8.00
CA LEU A 148 -8.48 -10.31 7.00
C LEU A 148 -8.00 -10.75 5.61
N SER A 149 -6.83 -11.41 5.53
CA SER A 149 -6.30 -11.93 4.27
C SER A 149 -7.27 -12.94 3.65
N ARG A 150 -7.82 -13.86 4.46
CA ARG A 150 -8.86 -14.80 4.03
C ARG A 150 -10.13 -14.08 3.58
N GLN A 151 -10.64 -13.14 4.38
CA GLN A 151 -11.84 -12.38 4.06
C GLN A 151 -11.73 -11.66 2.71
N ILE A 152 -10.61 -10.97 2.45
CA ILE A 152 -10.40 -10.27 1.18
C ILE A 152 -10.21 -11.28 0.03
N SER A 153 -9.44 -12.35 0.24
CA SER A 153 -9.19 -13.36 -0.80
C SER A 153 -10.47 -14.07 -1.24
N GLU A 154 -11.35 -14.41 -0.29
CA GLU A 154 -12.65 -15.03 -0.55
C GLU A 154 -13.62 -14.04 -1.21
N LEU A 155 -13.64 -12.78 -0.75
CA LEU A 155 -14.48 -11.74 -1.33
C LEU A 155 -14.13 -11.48 -2.80
N LEU A 156 -12.82 -11.35 -3.09
CA LEU A 156 -12.31 -11.08 -4.43
C LEU A 156 -12.39 -12.32 -5.33
N GLY A 157 -12.09 -13.53 -4.82
CA GLY A 157 -12.07 -14.73 -5.66
C GLY A 157 -11.13 -14.58 -6.86
N SER A 158 -11.46 -15.23 -7.98
CA SER A 158 -10.70 -15.12 -9.25
C SER A 158 -11.25 -14.06 -10.20
N ASP A 159 -12.31 -13.35 -9.82
CA ASP A 159 -13.11 -12.45 -10.65
C ASP A 159 -13.31 -11.08 -9.99
N GLY A 160 -12.57 -10.75 -8.94
CA GLY A 160 -12.74 -9.55 -8.14
C GLY A 160 -11.51 -8.65 -8.11
N ILE A 161 -11.75 -7.34 -8.19
CA ILE A 161 -10.70 -6.31 -8.04
C ILE A 161 -11.14 -5.31 -6.96
N LEU A 162 -10.25 -5.03 -6.01
CA LEU A 162 -10.39 -3.94 -5.07
C LEU A 162 -9.59 -2.72 -5.53
N LEU A 163 -10.26 -1.59 -5.73
CA LEU A 163 -9.66 -0.29 -5.93
C LEU A 163 -9.45 0.39 -4.58
N PHE A 164 -8.22 0.79 -4.31
CA PHE A 164 -7.83 1.42 -3.05
C PHE A 164 -6.92 2.62 -3.31
N PRO A 165 -7.00 3.72 -2.55
CA PRO A 165 -6.08 4.84 -2.72
C PRO A 165 -4.62 4.41 -2.49
N SER A 166 -3.71 5.01 -3.24
CA SER A 166 -2.28 4.76 -3.07
C SER A 166 -1.69 5.43 -1.84
N TRP A 167 -2.20 6.62 -1.55
CA TRP A 167 -1.76 7.48 -0.46
C TRP A 167 -2.91 8.44 -0.11
N PRO A 168 -3.00 9.00 1.11
CA PRO A 168 -4.08 9.94 1.46
C PRO A 168 -3.99 11.28 0.72
N ILE A 169 -2.78 11.72 0.35
CA ILE A 169 -2.51 13.00 -0.30
C ILE A 169 -1.59 12.84 -1.51
N THR A 170 -1.56 13.83 -2.39
CA THR A 170 -0.52 13.94 -3.43
C THR A 170 0.84 14.19 -2.81
N ALA A 171 1.91 14.15 -3.62
CA ALA A 171 3.29 14.17 -3.15
C ALA A 171 3.50 15.25 -2.06
N PRO A 172 3.81 14.85 -0.81
CA PRO A 172 3.96 15.80 0.28
C PRO A 172 5.22 16.64 0.10
N TYR A 173 5.25 17.80 0.74
CA TYR A 173 6.48 18.60 0.77
C TYR A 173 7.61 17.84 1.47
N HIS A 174 8.85 18.19 1.15
CA HIS A 174 10.01 17.61 1.82
C HIS A 174 9.86 17.70 3.35
N HIS A 175 10.16 16.61 4.04
CA HIS A 175 10.07 16.45 5.50
C HIS A 175 8.65 16.45 6.09
N GLN A 176 7.60 16.78 5.33
CA GLN A 176 6.22 16.75 5.84
C GLN A 176 5.81 15.34 6.28
N GLY A 177 6.29 14.29 5.62
CA GLY A 177 5.99 12.90 5.97
C GLY A 177 6.41 12.48 7.39
N ILE A 178 7.30 13.24 8.05
CA ILE A 178 7.66 13.00 9.47
C ILE A 178 6.45 13.19 10.38
N PHE A 179 5.51 14.07 10.00
CA PHE A 179 4.28 14.34 10.75
C PHE A 179 3.12 13.40 10.40
N ALA A 180 3.32 12.50 9.44
CA ALA A 180 2.34 11.50 9.03
C ALA A 180 3.01 10.11 8.89
N PRO A 181 3.66 9.61 9.96
CA PRO A 181 4.53 8.44 9.87
C PRO A 181 3.78 7.13 9.66
N PHE A 182 2.44 7.14 9.72
CA PHE A 182 1.60 5.95 9.58
C PHE A 182 0.76 5.93 8.30
N ASP A 183 0.88 6.94 7.43
CA ASP A 183 0.20 6.93 6.13
C ASP A 183 0.64 5.76 5.23
N PHE A 184 1.80 5.16 5.52
CA PHE A 184 2.24 3.93 4.87
C PHE A 184 1.29 2.74 5.10
N ALA A 185 0.33 2.84 6.04
CA ALA A 185 -0.78 1.91 6.22
C ALA A 185 -1.54 1.65 4.90
N TYR A 186 -1.61 2.66 4.02
CA TYR A 186 -2.28 2.53 2.71
C TYR A 186 -1.59 1.51 1.79
N THR A 187 -0.31 1.23 1.99
CA THR A 187 0.47 0.32 1.13
C THR A 187 0.92 -0.93 1.88
N CYS A 188 1.32 -0.81 3.15
CA CYS A 188 1.87 -1.96 3.88
C CYS A 188 0.83 -3.01 4.25
N VAL A 189 -0.45 -2.64 4.33
CA VAL A 189 -1.51 -3.59 4.64
C VAL A 189 -1.52 -4.74 3.63
N PHE A 190 -1.39 -4.46 2.33
CA PHE A 190 -1.38 -5.50 1.30
C PHE A 190 -0.11 -6.34 1.32
N ASN A 191 1.03 -5.77 1.75
CA ASN A 191 2.24 -6.54 2.01
C ASN A 191 2.02 -7.53 3.17
N ALA A 192 1.44 -7.06 4.28
CA ALA A 192 1.17 -7.88 5.45
C ALA A 192 0.16 -9.00 5.16
N LEU A 193 -0.85 -8.72 4.32
CA LEU A 193 -1.87 -9.66 3.88
C LEU A 193 -1.40 -10.57 2.74
N THR A 194 -0.20 -10.33 2.21
CA THR A 194 0.41 -11.02 1.06
C THR A 194 -0.45 -11.03 -0.20
N LEU A 195 -1.21 -9.95 -0.42
CA LEU A 195 -2.08 -9.81 -1.59
C LEU A 195 -1.36 -9.06 -2.73
N PRO A 196 -1.54 -9.46 -4.00
CA PRO A 196 -1.00 -8.73 -5.12
C PRO A 196 -1.67 -7.35 -5.24
N ALA A 197 -0.84 -6.32 -5.34
CA ALA A 197 -1.27 -4.93 -5.51
C ALA A 197 -0.50 -4.29 -6.68
N LEU A 198 -1.20 -3.52 -7.52
CA LEU A 198 -0.64 -2.84 -8.70
C LEU A 198 -1.04 -1.37 -8.70
N GLN A 199 -0.04 -0.49 -8.84
CA GLN A 199 -0.23 0.96 -8.83
C GLN A 199 -0.54 1.51 -10.24
N CYS A 200 -1.63 2.25 -10.36
CA CYS A 200 -2.12 2.85 -11.60
C CYS A 200 -2.17 4.39 -11.51
N PRO A 201 -1.49 5.14 -12.39
CA PRO A 201 -1.65 6.59 -12.51
C PRO A 201 -3.04 6.97 -13.05
N ILE A 202 -3.69 7.98 -12.46
CA ILE A 202 -5.04 8.46 -12.86
C ILE A 202 -5.00 9.94 -13.34
N GLY A 203 -3.80 10.41 -13.68
CA GLY A 203 -3.55 11.78 -14.14
C GLY A 203 -2.86 12.65 -13.09
N LEU A 204 -3.10 13.95 -13.16
CA LEU A 204 -2.47 14.96 -12.30
C LEU A 204 -3.52 15.71 -11.49
N ASP A 205 -3.12 16.18 -10.31
CA ASP A 205 -3.91 17.05 -9.45
C ASP A 205 -3.94 18.50 -9.96
N SER A 206 -4.64 19.39 -9.24
CA SER A 206 -4.75 20.81 -9.61
C SER A 206 -3.41 21.56 -9.63
N LYS A 207 -2.37 21.01 -9.03
CA LYS A 207 -1.00 21.54 -8.97
C LYS A 207 -0.04 20.80 -9.91
N GLY A 208 -0.53 19.87 -10.71
CA GLY A 208 0.29 19.08 -11.62
C GLY A 208 1.02 17.90 -10.96
N LEU A 209 0.67 17.51 -9.73
CA LEU A 209 1.27 16.36 -9.05
C LEU A 209 0.56 15.05 -9.44
N PRO A 210 1.28 13.92 -9.57
CA PRO A 210 0.68 12.64 -9.93
C PRO A 210 -0.38 12.14 -8.94
N LEU A 211 -1.52 11.72 -9.47
CA LEU A 211 -2.58 10.99 -8.77
C LEU A 211 -2.50 9.50 -9.13
N GLY A 212 -2.93 8.63 -8.22
CA GLY A 212 -2.99 7.21 -8.50
C GLY A 212 -3.88 6.41 -7.57
N VAL A 213 -4.16 5.19 -8.00
CA VAL A 213 -4.93 4.17 -7.28
C VAL A 213 -4.17 2.85 -7.29
N GLN A 214 -4.34 2.06 -6.25
CA GLN A 214 -3.90 0.67 -6.15
C GLN A 214 -5.04 -0.23 -6.58
N LEU A 215 -4.73 -1.20 -7.45
CA LEU A 215 -5.60 -2.32 -7.76
C LEU A 215 -5.11 -3.54 -6.98
N VAL A 216 -6.00 -4.19 -6.25
CA VAL A 216 -5.69 -5.36 -5.42
C VAL A 216 -6.56 -6.54 -5.86
N ALA A 217 -5.95 -7.71 -6.01
CA ALA A 217 -6.65 -8.95 -6.38
C ALA A 217 -6.35 -10.06 -5.37
N SER A 218 -7.03 -11.21 -5.53
CA SER A 218 -6.69 -12.41 -4.78
C SER A 218 -5.38 -13.04 -5.28
N TYR A 219 -4.87 -14.04 -4.56
CA TYR A 219 -3.64 -14.75 -4.93
C TYR A 219 -3.70 -15.31 -6.35
N ASN A 220 -2.57 -15.23 -7.07
CA ASN A 220 -2.40 -15.70 -8.45
C ASN A 220 -3.31 -15.04 -9.50
N CYS A 221 -3.90 -13.88 -9.18
CA CYS A 221 -4.77 -13.12 -10.08
C CYS A 221 -4.09 -11.86 -10.65
N GLU A 222 -2.76 -11.86 -10.76
CA GLU A 222 -2.00 -10.70 -11.27
C GLU A 222 -2.34 -10.37 -12.74
N TRP A 223 -2.77 -11.35 -13.54
CA TRP A 223 -3.28 -11.09 -14.90
C TRP A 223 -4.47 -10.15 -14.92
N LEU A 224 -5.37 -10.30 -13.96
CA LEU A 224 -6.56 -9.46 -13.83
C LEU A 224 -6.14 -8.02 -13.50
N LEU A 225 -5.16 -7.86 -12.61
CA LEU A 225 -4.58 -6.55 -12.29
C LEU A 225 -3.91 -5.91 -13.49
N ILE A 226 -3.10 -6.65 -14.25
CA ILE A 226 -2.41 -6.15 -15.44
C ILE A 226 -3.42 -5.72 -16.52
N ALA A 227 -4.46 -6.52 -16.75
CA ALA A 227 -5.50 -6.19 -17.70
C ALA A 227 -6.28 -4.93 -17.28
N ALA A 228 -6.65 -4.83 -15.99
CA ALA A 228 -7.35 -3.64 -15.46
C ALA A 228 -6.46 -2.39 -15.52
N ALA A 229 -5.17 -2.54 -15.23
CA ALA A 229 -4.19 -1.46 -15.38
C ALA A 229 -4.08 -0.98 -16.83
N GLN A 230 -4.11 -1.90 -17.81
CA GLN A 230 -4.13 -1.54 -19.23
C GLN A 230 -5.41 -0.77 -19.60
N GLN A 231 -6.57 -1.13 -19.04
CA GLN A 231 -7.80 -0.36 -19.25
C GLN A 231 -7.68 1.06 -18.72
N LEU A 232 -7.19 1.23 -17.50
CA LEU A 232 -6.99 2.55 -16.89
C LEU A 232 -5.93 3.37 -17.65
N SER A 233 -4.83 2.74 -18.07
CA SER A 233 -3.79 3.38 -18.87
C SER A 233 -4.34 3.89 -20.20
N ASN A 234 -5.16 3.10 -20.90
CA ASN A 234 -5.81 3.51 -22.14
C ASN A 234 -6.81 4.65 -21.93
N ALA A 235 -7.52 4.67 -20.80
CA ALA A 235 -8.53 5.67 -20.49
C ALA A 235 -7.93 7.01 -20.03
N PHE A 236 -6.84 6.96 -19.26
CA PHE A 236 -6.26 8.13 -18.58
C PHE A 236 -4.89 8.53 -19.12
N GLY A 237 -4.38 7.86 -20.15
CA GLY A 237 -3.11 8.17 -20.79
C GLY A 237 -1.88 7.65 -20.03
N GLY A 238 -2.08 6.89 -18.93
CA GLY A 238 -1.01 6.32 -18.13
C GLY A 238 -0.13 7.38 -17.45
N TRP A 239 1.17 7.09 -17.34
CA TRP A 239 2.13 8.04 -16.75
C TRP A 239 2.41 9.19 -17.72
N THR A 240 2.25 10.43 -17.24
CA THR A 240 2.61 11.64 -17.97
C THR A 240 3.76 12.35 -17.26
N PRO A 241 4.86 12.70 -17.96
CA PRO A 241 5.93 13.48 -17.35
C PRO A 241 5.43 14.87 -16.93
N VAL A 242 5.87 15.33 -15.77
CA VAL A 242 5.45 16.62 -15.19
C VAL A 242 6.15 17.80 -15.89
N TRP A 243 7.24 17.54 -16.61
CA TRP A 243 8.01 18.54 -17.37
C TRP A 243 8.04 18.17 -18.87
N LYS A 244 7.87 19.18 -19.74
CA LYS A 244 8.13 19.09 -21.18
C LYS A 244 9.46 19.73 -21.51
#